data_AF-A0A9X8DSQ2-F1
#
_entry.id   AF-A0A9X8DSQ2-F1
#
_cell.length_a   1.000
_cell.length_b   1.000
_cell.length_c   1.000
_cell.angle_alpha   90.00
_cell.angle_beta   90.00
_cell.angle_gamma   90.00
#
_symmetry.space_group_name_H-M   'P 1'
#
loop_
_entity.id
_entity.type
_entity.pdbx_description
1 polymer ?
#
loop_
_entity_poly.entity_id
_entity_poly.type
_entity_poly.pdbx_seq_one_letter_code
_entity_poly.pdbx_strand_id
1 'polypeptide(L)'
;MHRFTNRIDYILANDLSQAVRHLACDVEQYPLVEISTADIKATLVMDIHRTMQASLEFLSLNCHHQERRIAEMYDQDMKTLAVPPENEATLDVLWTFLSDVDSVVEDRRAQVDSIAGRLSSLDAVGYLINHPVGVSTTKFHWTLRGYPSTILLEVKTCQDACEARKKSLSASLFMEKRAFECDVVRLKDAILVLTTKTEWSKDNVEMYADDAQTLHESVEACLRRLQDFARRDRIFGWTPMESTNVTLLQALLEPYFAFWTTSSDFTTSTTTWSKTPFEQLAAKDVVTKVAAWQAQLRVLTVQLGKQSTLQPAIATLHAELDAFCVGMPIVHMAATGAMKGRHWETIVDLLDVDARLIQDDRLLFTLDDLVRGGILSVLEFAHNVHQKALREFQLEQCLQTLKKDWCKSVVHVDKYLLKDTYVVVNFAPLLAMVDDQLITIYQMRSSDDVDPIKADVDEWKVKLLYTQ
;
A
#
# COMPACT_ATOMS: atom_id res chain seq x y z
N MET A 1 7.88 40.33 36.61
CA MET A 1 9.15 41.09 36.50
C MET A 1 8.97 42.60 36.48
N HIS A 2 7.88 43.18 35.95
CA HIS A 2 7.56 44.62 36.09
C HIS A 2 7.52 45.13 37.56
N ARG A 3 7.19 44.24 38.52
CA ARG A 3 7.24 44.55 39.96
C ARG A 3 8.65 44.59 40.56
N PHE A 4 9.68 44.13 39.84
CA PHE A 4 11.07 44.12 40.31
C PHE A 4 11.85 45.34 39.81
N THR A 5 11.67 45.74 38.55
CA THR A 5 12.22 47.00 38.01
C THR A 5 11.65 48.21 38.75
N ASN A 6 10.32 48.30 38.89
CA ASN A 6 9.68 49.40 39.65
C ASN A 6 10.05 49.42 41.15
N ARG A 7 10.58 48.32 41.72
CA ARG A 7 11.01 48.28 43.13
C ARG A 7 12.47 48.70 43.32
N ILE A 8 13.29 48.54 42.28
CA ILE A 8 14.70 48.94 42.28
C ILE A 8 14.84 50.41 41.85
N ASP A 9 13.92 50.90 41.02
CA ASP A 9 14.13 52.13 40.27
C ASP A 9 14.09 53.45 41.03
N TYR A 10 13.77 53.55 42.33
CA TYR A 10 13.85 54.90 42.94
C TYR A 10 14.07 55.04 44.46
N ILE A 11 13.77 54.05 45.33
CA ILE A 11 13.59 54.33 46.78
C ILE A 11 14.42 53.45 47.75
N LEU A 12 15.19 52.46 47.29
CA LEU A 12 15.82 51.53 48.26
C LEU A 12 17.34 51.45 48.20
N ALA A 13 18.01 51.49 47.06
CA ALA A 13 19.46 51.25 47.06
C ALA A 13 20.29 52.45 47.54
N ASN A 14 20.09 53.60 46.90
CA ASN A 14 20.79 54.83 47.29
C ASN A 14 20.23 55.35 48.60
N ASP A 15 18.90 55.28 48.79
CA ASP A 15 18.25 55.64 50.06
C ASP A 15 18.63 54.71 51.21
N LEU A 16 18.81 53.38 51.05
CA LEU A 16 19.32 52.53 52.15
C LEU A 16 20.81 52.73 52.39
N SER A 17 21.63 52.87 51.36
CA SER A 17 23.07 53.13 51.54
C SER A 17 23.30 54.51 52.18
N GLN A 18 22.59 55.54 51.71
CA GLN A 18 22.59 56.88 52.30
C GLN A 18 21.89 56.89 53.67
N ALA A 19 20.77 56.20 53.87
CA ALA A 19 20.11 56.12 55.18
C ALA A 19 20.97 55.36 56.20
N VAL A 20 21.62 54.26 55.84
CA VAL A 20 22.58 53.58 56.73
C VAL A 20 23.74 54.52 57.04
N ARG A 21 24.22 55.31 56.07
CA ARG A 21 25.26 56.33 56.28
C ARG A 21 24.82 57.51 57.15
N HIS A 22 23.55 57.94 57.08
CA HIS A 22 23.04 59.15 57.71
C HIS A 22 22.20 58.94 58.99
N LEU A 23 21.50 57.82 59.15
CA LEU A 23 20.67 57.51 60.32
C LEU A 23 21.43 56.75 61.41
N ALA A 24 22.48 55.99 61.09
CA ALA A 24 23.25 55.25 62.08
C ALA A 24 24.40 56.10 62.62
N CYS A 25 24.44 56.31 63.94
CA CYS A 25 25.59 56.89 64.64
C CYS A 25 26.81 55.96 64.49
N ASP A 26 28.01 56.52 64.39
CA ASP A 26 29.25 55.73 64.29
C ASP A 26 29.74 55.25 65.67
N VAL A 27 29.29 55.94 66.72
CA VAL A 27 29.60 55.67 68.13
C VAL A 27 28.37 56.02 68.97
N GLU A 28 27.92 55.09 69.82
CA GLU A 28 26.96 55.37 70.90
C GLU A 28 27.64 55.22 72.26
N GLN A 29 27.56 56.27 73.08
CA GLN A 29 28.16 56.30 74.41
C GLN A 29 27.11 56.00 75.48
N TYR A 30 27.33 54.91 76.24
CA TYR A 30 26.56 54.57 77.44
C TYR A 30 27.39 54.88 78.70
N PRO A 31 26.77 55.04 79.89
CA PRO A 31 27.47 55.53 81.09
C PRO A 31 28.69 54.71 81.56
N LEU A 32 28.84 53.46 81.10
CA LEU A 32 29.93 52.55 81.49
C LEU A 32 30.68 51.92 80.30
N VAL A 33 30.17 52.04 79.07
CA VAL A 33 30.70 51.37 77.87
C VAL A 33 30.47 52.23 76.62
N GLU A 34 31.44 52.27 75.71
CA GLU A 34 31.31 52.86 74.38
C GLU A 34 31.11 51.74 73.35
N ILE A 35 30.06 51.85 72.54
CA ILE A 35 29.79 50.88 71.46
C ILE A 35 30.10 51.56 70.13
N SER A 36 31.14 51.07 69.45
CA SER A 36 31.44 51.48 68.07
C SER A 36 30.63 50.64 67.09
N THR A 37 29.85 51.32 66.25
CA THR A 37 28.99 50.73 65.21
C THR A 37 29.55 50.98 63.81
N ALA A 38 30.70 51.68 63.70
CA ALA A 38 31.36 52.00 62.45
C ALA A 38 31.69 50.76 61.60
N ASP A 39 32.22 49.70 62.22
CA ASP A 39 32.55 48.45 61.52
C ASP A 39 31.30 47.72 61.01
N ILE A 40 30.21 47.74 61.79
CA ILE A 40 28.91 47.16 61.41
C ILE A 40 28.31 47.93 60.23
N LYS A 41 28.39 49.26 60.27
CA LYS A 41 27.92 50.16 59.21
C LYS A 41 28.71 49.98 57.91
N ALA A 42 30.04 49.86 58.00
CA ALA A 42 30.89 49.56 56.85
C ALA A 42 30.56 48.18 56.23
N THR A 43 30.33 47.17 57.07
CA THR A 43 29.93 45.82 56.65
C THR A 43 28.56 45.84 55.94
N LEU A 44 27.57 46.53 56.50
CA LEU A 44 26.24 46.67 55.90
C LEU A 44 26.29 47.40 54.55
N VAL A 45 27.06 48.49 54.43
CA VAL A 45 27.23 49.20 53.16
C VAL A 45 27.92 48.31 52.12
N MET A 46 28.92 47.54 52.52
CA MET A 46 29.60 46.58 51.64
C MET A 46 28.66 45.47 51.18
N ASP A 47 27.84 44.91 52.07
CA ASP A 47 26.85 43.89 51.73
C ASP A 47 25.75 44.41 50.80
N ILE A 48 25.31 45.66 50.99
CA ILE A 48 24.37 46.33 50.08
C ILE A 48 24.99 46.47 48.69
N HIS A 49 26.22 46.98 48.57
CA HIS A 49 26.90 47.11 47.27
C HIS A 49 27.11 45.75 46.60
N ARG A 50 27.50 44.72 47.36
CA ARG A 50 27.69 43.36 46.86
C ARG A 50 26.38 42.76 46.33
N THR A 51 25.29 42.94 47.07
CA THR A 51 23.96 42.45 46.68
C THR A 51 23.45 43.17 45.44
N MET A 52 23.68 44.48 45.34
CA MET A 52 23.34 45.28 44.17
C MET A 52 24.14 44.84 42.93
N GLN A 53 25.45 44.66 43.07
CA GLN A 53 26.30 44.17 41.99
C GLN A 53 25.82 42.80 41.50
N ALA A 54 25.60 41.84 42.40
CA ALA A 54 25.09 40.52 42.05
C ALA A 54 23.71 40.59 41.35
N SER A 55 22.85 41.51 41.79
CA SER A 55 21.53 41.71 41.17
C SER A 55 21.63 42.31 39.77
N LEU A 56 22.52 43.30 39.56
CA LEU A 56 22.76 43.90 38.25
C LEU A 56 23.38 42.92 37.27
N GLU A 57 24.37 42.14 37.72
CA GLU A 57 24.98 41.08 36.93
C GLU A 57 23.92 40.04 36.52
N PHE A 58 23.07 39.60 37.46
CA PHE A 58 21.98 38.67 37.17
C PHE A 58 20.97 39.23 36.17
N LEU A 59 20.54 40.49 36.32
CA LEU A 59 19.59 41.13 35.42
C LEU A 59 20.19 41.39 34.03
N SER A 60 21.46 41.79 33.97
CA SER A 60 22.20 41.96 32.71
C SER A 60 22.36 40.63 31.99
N LEU A 61 22.73 39.56 32.71
CA LEU A 61 22.82 38.21 32.15
C LEU A 61 21.46 37.70 31.66
N ASN A 62 20.38 37.98 32.39
CA ASN A 62 19.03 37.63 31.95
C ASN A 62 18.62 38.38 30.66
N CYS A 63 18.98 39.66 30.52
CA CYS A 63 18.78 40.40 29.26
C CYS A 63 19.58 39.76 28.12
N HIS A 64 20.85 39.46 28.34
CA HIS A 64 21.71 38.79 27.36
C HIS A 64 21.17 37.42 26.94
N HIS A 65 20.63 36.63 27.87
CA HIS A 65 19.98 35.35 27.54
C HIS A 65 18.74 35.52 26.68
N GLN A 66 17.95 36.57 26.89
CA GLN A 66 16.79 36.86 26.04
C GLN A 66 17.22 37.29 24.64
N GLU A 67 18.24 38.13 24.53
CA GLU A 67 18.81 38.53 23.24
C GLU A 67 19.39 37.34 22.47
N ARG A 68 20.05 36.40 23.17
CA ARG A 68 20.55 35.16 22.54
C ARG A 68 19.44 34.33 21.93
N ARG A 69 18.30 34.18 22.63
CA ARG A 69 17.13 33.48 22.08
C ARG A 69 16.61 34.15 20.81
N ILE A 70 16.54 35.48 20.80
CA ILE A 70 16.11 36.23 19.62
C ILE A 70 17.11 36.06 18.47
N ALA A 71 18.42 36.07 18.76
CA ALA A 71 19.46 35.81 17.77
C ALA A 71 19.35 34.40 17.16
N GLU A 72 19.13 33.38 17.99
CA GLU A 72 18.92 32.00 17.53
C GLU A 72 17.70 31.88 16.60
N MET A 73 16.61 32.58 16.89
CA MET A 73 15.44 32.62 16.02
C MET A 73 15.75 33.27 14.67
N TYR A 74 16.53 34.36 14.67
CA TYR A 74 16.97 34.98 13.42
C TYR A 74 17.94 34.09 12.62
N ASP A 75 18.83 33.36 13.28
CA ASP A 75 19.71 32.39 12.62
C ASP A 75 18.90 31.25 11.99
N GLN A 76 17.79 30.84 12.60
CA GLN A 76 16.87 29.85 12.03
C GLN A 76 16.15 30.38 10.79
N ASP A 77 15.67 31.62 10.82
CA ASP A 77 15.07 32.28 9.66
C ASP A 77 16.06 32.38 8.50
N MET A 78 17.31 32.74 8.80
CA MET A 78 18.39 32.83 7.81
C MET A 78 18.66 31.47 7.14
N LYS A 79 18.62 30.38 7.92
CA LYS A 79 18.74 29.02 7.37
C LYS A 79 17.58 28.67 6.45
N THR A 80 16.36 29.06 6.80
CA THR A 80 15.18 28.86 5.94
C THR A 80 15.29 29.64 4.64
N LEU A 81 15.71 30.90 4.69
CA LEU A 81 15.92 31.75 3.51
C LEU A 81 17.05 31.25 2.59
N ALA A 82 18.04 30.55 3.15
CA ALA A 82 19.14 29.96 2.40
C ALA A 82 18.77 28.67 1.64
N VAL A 83 17.59 28.09 1.89
CA VAL A 83 17.14 26.89 1.17
C VAL A 83 16.77 27.27 -0.27
N PRO A 84 17.39 26.68 -1.30
CA PRO A 84 17.08 27.00 -2.68
C PRO A 84 15.67 26.51 -3.05
N PRO A 85 14.86 27.32 -3.75
CA PRO A 85 13.56 26.89 -4.25
C PRO A 85 13.75 25.95 -5.46
N GLU A 86 13.97 24.66 -5.23
CA GLU A 86 14.15 23.69 -6.32
C GLU A 86 12.80 23.26 -6.91
N ASN A 87 11.84 22.94 -6.05
CA ASN A 87 10.58 22.29 -6.39
C ASN A 87 9.36 23.17 -6.03
N GLU A 88 8.21 22.79 -6.56
CA GLU A 88 6.93 23.48 -6.33
C GLU A 88 6.52 23.45 -4.85
N ALA A 89 6.77 22.35 -4.15
CA ALA A 89 6.50 22.23 -2.70
C ALA A 89 7.42 23.13 -1.86
N THR A 90 8.72 23.22 -2.21
CA THR A 90 9.65 24.13 -1.52
C THR A 90 9.31 25.59 -1.77
N LEU A 91 8.80 25.92 -2.96
CA LEU A 91 8.30 27.26 -3.26
C LEU A 91 7.09 27.64 -2.38
N ASP A 92 6.14 26.72 -2.18
CA ASP A 92 4.95 26.99 -1.36
C ASP A 92 5.32 27.26 0.12
N VAL A 93 6.24 26.48 0.66
CA VAL A 93 6.77 26.68 2.03
C VAL A 93 7.49 28.03 2.14
N LEU A 94 8.35 28.37 1.19
CA LEU A 94 9.06 29.65 1.19
C LEU A 94 8.10 30.83 1.02
N TRP A 95 7.08 30.74 0.17
CA TRP A 95 6.07 31.79 0.03
C TRP A 95 5.27 32.02 1.31
N THR A 96 4.89 30.93 1.99
CA THR A 96 4.21 31.01 3.29
C THR A 96 5.10 31.73 4.31
N PHE A 97 6.38 31.34 4.39
CA PHE A 97 7.36 31.99 5.26
C PHE A 97 7.54 33.48 4.91
N LEU A 98 7.70 33.83 3.63
CA LEU A 98 7.87 35.20 3.15
C LEU A 98 6.64 36.09 3.46
N SER A 99 5.43 35.52 3.50
CA SER A 99 4.21 36.25 3.87
C SER A 99 4.21 36.65 5.35
N ASP A 100 4.77 35.80 6.22
CA ASP A 100 4.70 35.99 7.67
C ASP A 100 5.93 36.71 8.24
N VAL A 101 7.08 36.65 7.54
CA VAL A 101 8.39 37.10 8.04
C VAL A 101 8.41 38.57 8.45
N ASP A 102 7.72 39.45 7.73
CA ASP A 102 7.68 40.89 8.05
C ASP A 102 7.05 41.13 9.43
N SER A 103 5.93 40.46 9.72
CA SER A 103 5.25 40.57 11.02
C SER A 103 6.12 40.02 12.15
N VAL A 104 6.78 38.89 11.91
CA VAL A 104 7.65 38.23 12.89
C VAL A 104 8.90 39.07 13.18
N VAL A 105 9.47 39.74 12.18
CA VAL A 105 10.62 40.63 12.34
C VAL A 105 10.24 41.85 13.17
N GLU A 106 9.06 42.45 12.94
CA GLU A 106 8.57 43.58 13.73
C GLU A 106 8.31 43.23 15.20
N ASP A 107 7.70 42.07 15.46
CA ASP A 107 7.50 41.59 16.84
C ASP A 107 8.83 41.40 17.59
N ARG A 108 9.85 40.88 16.90
CA ARG A 108 11.19 40.70 17.48
C ARG A 108 11.90 42.04 17.68
N ARG A 109 11.73 43.01 16.77
CA ARG A 109 12.22 44.39 16.97
C ARG A 109 11.66 45.00 18.24
N ALA A 110 10.34 44.89 18.46
CA ALA A 110 9.69 45.37 19.67
C ALA A 110 10.24 44.71 20.95
N GLN A 111 10.53 43.40 20.90
CA GLN A 111 11.17 42.69 22.02
C GLN A 111 12.60 43.20 22.29
N VAL A 112 13.40 43.44 21.24
CA VAL A 112 14.75 43.99 21.38
C VAL A 112 14.71 45.42 21.94
N ASP A 113 13.76 46.25 21.52
CA ASP A 113 13.61 47.61 22.05
C ASP A 113 13.17 47.59 23.54
N SER A 114 12.34 46.62 23.94
CA SER A 114 12.00 46.41 25.36
C SER A 114 13.22 45.97 26.19
N ILE A 115 14.12 45.17 25.62
CA ILE A 115 15.40 44.82 26.25
C ILE A 115 16.30 46.06 26.32
N ALA A 116 16.36 46.87 25.27
CA ALA A 116 17.15 48.11 25.21
C ALA A 116 16.77 49.06 26.36
N GLY A 117 15.46 49.24 26.61
CA GLY A 117 14.97 50.05 27.73
C GLY A 117 15.46 49.53 29.09
N ARG A 118 15.45 48.22 29.31
CA ARG A 118 15.97 47.60 30.54
C ARG A 118 17.48 47.72 30.67
N LEU A 119 18.23 47.50 29.60
CA LEU A 119 19.68 47.67 29.60
C LEU A 119 20.07 49.11 29.90
N SER A 120 19.33 50.10 29.38
CA SER A 120 19.55 51.52 29.70
C SER A 120 19.32 51.83 31.18
N SER A 121 18.26 51.29 31.80
CA SER A 121 18.05 51.41 33.25
C SER A 121 19.17 50.74 34.06
N LEU A 122 19.60 49.54 33.65
CA LEU A 122 20.70 48.82 34.31
C LEU A 122 22.03 49.56 34.20
N ASP A 123 22.31 50.19 33.06
CA ASP A 123 23.54 50.96 32.84
C ASP A 123 23.55 52.23 33.70
N ALA A 124 22.40 52.93 33.80
CA ALA A 124 22.26 54.10 34.67
C ALA A 124 22.53 53.75 36.16
N VAL A 125 22.00 52.63 36.64
CA VAL A 125 22.27 52.14 38.01
C VAL A 125 23.71 51.65 38.15
N GLY A 126 24.25 50.99 37.12
CA GLY A 126 25.63 50.53 37.08
C GLY A 126 26.65 51.66 37.21
N TYR A 127 26.43 52.79 36.54
CA TYR A 127 27.25 53.99 36.73
C TYR A 127 27.21 54.53 38.16
N LEU A 128 26.05 54.50 38.81
CA LEU A 128 25.90 55.00 40.19
C LEU A 128 26.71 54.18 41.21
N ILE A 129 26.92 52.89 40.96
CA ILE A 129 27.69 52.00 41.85
C ILE A 129 29.09 51.65 41.34
N ASN A 130 29.61 52.35 40.33
CA ASN A 130 30.90 52.06 39.67
C ASN A 130 31.01 50.63 39.11
N HIS A 131 29.90 50.06 38.64
CA HIS A 131 29.84 48.75 38.02
C HIS A 131 28.96 48.79 36.74
N PRO A 132 29.48 49.36 35.63
CA PRO A 132 28.73 49.48 34.39
C PRO A 132 28.40 48.11 33.78
N VAL A 133 27.44 48.10 32.85
CA VAL A 133 27.11 46.87 32.12
C VAL A 133 28.31 46.43 31.28
N GLY A 134 28.57 45.11 31.26
CA GLY A 134 29.69 44.55 30.52
C GLY A 134 29.66 44.89 29.03
N VAL A 135 30.79 45.34 28.49
CA VAL A 135 30.95 45.77 27.08
C VAL A 135 30.52 44.68 26.09
N SER A 136 30.73 43.41 26.43
CA SER A 136 30.29 42.28 25.59
C SER A 136 28.77 42.22 25.42
N THR A 137 28.01 42.53 26.46
CA THR A 137 26.54 42.54 26.43
C THR A 137 26.05 43.69 25.55
N THR A 138 26.60 44.88 25.76
CA THR A 138 26.25 46.07 24.97
C THR A 138 26.62 45.88 23.50
N LYS A 139 27.79 45.30 23.20
CA LYS A 139 28.20 44.99 21.82
C LYS A 139 27.22 44.01 21.17
N PHE A 140 26.85 42.94 21.87
CA PHE A 140 25.91 41.94 21.36
C PHE A 140 24.53 42.56 21.07
N HIS A 141 24.02 43.40 21.97
CA HIS A 141 22.77 44.13 21.77
C HIS A 141 22.76 44.95 20.48
N TRP A 142 23.81 45.74 20.23
CA TRP A 142 23.91 46.55 19.02
C TRP A 142 24.08 45.71 17.76
N THR A 143 24.81 44.59 17.85
CA THR A 143 24.87 43.61 16.76
C THR A 143 23.48 43.04 16.45
N LEU A 144 22.71 42.65 17.46
CA LEU A 144 21.35 42.11 17.31
C LEU A 144 20.39 43.13 16.68
N ARG A 145 20.51 44.43 16.96
CA ARG A 145 19.70 45.47 16.29
C ARG A 145 19.95 45.56 14.78
N GLY A 146 21.08 45.06 14.28
CA GLY A 146 21.40 45.00 12.85
C GLY A 146 20.74 43.83 12.12
N TYR A 147 20.41 42.73 12.81
CA TYR A 147 19.87 41.50 12.22
C TYR A 147 18.59 41.70 11.40
N PRO A 148 17.60 42.52 11.84
CA PRO A 148 16.40 42.75 11.06
C PRO A 148 16.69 43.29 9.65
N SER A 149 17.64 44.20 9.49
CA SER A 149 17.99 44.78 8.19
C SER A 149 18.64 43.74 7.28
N THR A 150 19.49 42.88 7.85
CA THR A 150 20.11 41.77 7.11
C THR A 150 19.05 40.76 6.65
N ILE A 151 18.13 40.37 7.52
CA ILE A 151 17.05 39.44 7.15
C ILE A 151 16.15 40.03 6.07
N LEU A 152 15.72 41.28 6.19
CA LEU A 152 14.86 41.90 5.18
C LEU A 152 15.54 41.99 3.80
N LEU A 153 16.87 42.14 3.76
CA LEU A 153 17.63 42.07 2.51
C LEU A 153 17.62 40.64 1.92
N GLU A 154 17.85 39.63 2.75
CA GLU A 154 17.80 38.23 2.31
C GLU A 154 16.39 37.77 1.93
N VAL A 155 15.36 38.25 2.62
CA VAL A 155 13.94 38.07 2.27
C VAL A 155 13.69 38.57 0.86
N LYS A 156 14.18 39.77 0.52
CA LYS A 156 14.04 40.32 -0.84
C LYS A 156 14.78 39.46 -1.88
N THR A 157 16.01 39.06 -1.60
CA THR A 157 16.79 38.17 -2.48
C THR A 157 16.09 36.83 -2.70
N CYS A 158 15.56 36.24 -1.62
CA CYS A 158 14.81 34.99 -1.64
C CYS A 158 13.49 35.14 -2.43
N GLN A 159 12.78 36.26 -2.26
CA GLN A 159 11.58 36.58 -3.03
C GLN A 159 11.87 36.67 -4.53
N ASP A 160 12.91 37.42 -4.93
CA ASP A 160 13.32 37.55 -6.33
C ASP A 160 13.69 36.18 -6.93
N ALA A 161 14.40 35.34 -6.15
CA ALA A 161 14.74 33.96 -6.55
C ALA A 161 13.49 33.07 -6.67
N CYS A 162 12.55 33.16 -5.75
CA CYS A 162 11.27 32.43 -5.78
C CYS A 162 10.42 32.84 -6.99
N GLU A 163 10.36 34.12 -7.32
CA GLU A 163 9.64 34.63 -8.49
C GLU A 163 10.28 34.18 -9.81
N ALA A 164 11.62 34.26 -9.90
CA ALA A 164 12.36 33.77 -11.07
C ALA A 164 12.14 32.26 -11.27
N ARG A 165 12.20 31.49 -10.18
CA ARG A 165 11.95 30.04 -10.23
C ARG A 165 10.50 29.74 -10.60
N LYS A 166 9.52 30.44 -10.03
CA LYS A 166 8.09 30.30 -10.37
C LYS A 166 7.87 30.50 -11.87
N LYS A 167 8.47 31.55 -12.46
CA LYS A 167 8.42 31.78 -13.92
C LYS A 167 9.03 30.61 -14.70
N SER A 168 10.21 30.14 -14.31
CA SER A 168 10.88 29.01 -14.96
C SER A 168 10.05 27.71 -14.89
N LEU A 169 9.53 27.35 -13.71
CA LEU A 169 8.72 26.14 -13.52
C LEU A 169 7.38 26.24 -14.25
N SER A 170 6.72 27.41 -14.21
CA SER A 170 5.48 27.65 -14.95
C SER A 170 5.66 27.50 -16.47
N ALA A 171 6.81 27.96 -17.01
CA ALA A 171 7.16 27.77 -18.41
C ALA A 171 7.46 26.31 -18.75
N SER A 172 8.18 25.58 -17.88
CA SER A 172 8.41 24.13 -18.04
C SER A 172 7.09 23.37 -18.06
N LEU A 173 6.22 23.61 -17.07
CA LEU A 173 4.92 22.95 -16.96
C LEU A 173 4.03 23.23 -18.17
N PHE A 174 4.05 24.45 -18.69
CA PHE A 174 3.33 24.80 -19.92
C PHE A 174 3.85 24.01 -21.13
N MET A 175 5.17 23.89 -21.27
CA MET A 175 5.78 23.11 -22.37
C MET A 175 5.51 21.61 -22.22
N GLU A 176 5.56 21.08 -20.99
CA GLU A 176 5.22 19.68 -20.68
C GLU A 176 3.75 19.37 -21.03
N LYS A 177 2.82 20.27 -20.71
CA LYS A 177 1.41 20.16 -21.07
C LYS A 177 1.18 20.17 -22.58
N ARG A 178 1.86 21.06 -23.29
CA ARG A 178 1.78 21.13 -24.76
C ARG A 178 2.35 19.87 -25.42
N ALA A 179 3.46 19.35 -24.90
CA ALA A 179 4.01 18.08 -25.35
C ALA A 179 3.03 16.91 -25.07
N PHE A 180 2.39 16.92 -23.91
CA PHE A 180 1.37 15.94 -23.55
C PHE A 180 0.15 15.98 -24.48
N GLU A 181 -0.33 17.16 -24.89
CA GLU A 181 -1.40 17.27 -25.89
C GLU A 181 -1.01 16.61 -27.22
N CYS A 182 0.24 16.82 -27.67
CA CYS A 182 0.78 16.12 -28.85
C CYS A 182 0.84 14.60 -28.64
N ASP A 183 1.26 14.14 -27.46
CA ASP A 183 1.29 12.70 -27.12
C ASP A 183 -0.12 12.10 -27.17
N VAL A 184 -1.13 12.79 -26.65
CA VAL A 184 -2.54 12.37 -26.67
C VAL A 184 -3.08 12.26 -28.10
N VAL A 185 -2.70 13.19 -28.99
CA VAL A 185 -3.07 13.10 -30.42
C VAL A 185 -2.42 11.87 -31.07
N ARG A 186 -1.13 11.63 -30.82
CA ARG A 186 -0.43 10.44 -31.35
C ARG A 186 -1.04 9.14 -30.82
N LEU A 187 -1.44 9.13 -29.54
CA LEU A 187 -2.11 7.99 -28.91
C LEU A 187 -3.48 7.73 -29.54
N LYS A 188 -4.25 8.79 -29.82
CA LYS A 188 -5.51 8.69 -30.56
C LYS A 188 -5.32 8.06 -31.93
N ASP A 189 -4.32 8.52 -32.69
CA ASP A 189 -4.03 7.98 -34.02
C ASP A 189 -3.62 6.50 -33.95
N ALA A 190 -2.81 6.12 -32.96
CA ALA A 190 -2.42 4.73 -32.74
C ALA A 190 -3.61 3.83 -32.33
N ILE A 191 -4.52 4.32 -31.48
CA ILE A 191 -5.77 3.61 -31.15
C ILE A 191 -6.62 3.45 -32.42
N LEU A 192 -6.72 4.47 -33.26
CA LEU A 192 -7.45 4.37 -34.53
C LEU A 192 -6.84 3.30 -35.45
N VAL A 193 -5.52 3.19 -35.51
CA VAL A 193 -4.82 2.10 -36.24
C VAL A 193 -5.16 0.73 -35.65
N LEU A 194 -5.31 0.59 -34.33
CA LEU A 194 -5.78 -0.67 -33.74
C LEU A 194 -7.22 -0.99 -34.19
N THR A 195 -8.08 0.01 -34.35
CA THR A 195 -9.48 -0.23 -34.77
C THR A 195 -9.65 -0.68 -36.22
N THR A 196 -8.63 -0.47 -37.07
CA THR A 196 -8.63 -0.96 -38.46
C THR A 196 -8.22 -2.43 -38.58
N LYS A 197 -7.67 -3.02 -37.51
CA LYS A 197 -7.36 -4.45 -37.44
C LYS A 197 -8.67 -5.20 -37.18
N THR A 198 -9.18 -5.85 -38.22
CA THR A 198 -10.53 -6.45 -38.24
C THR A 198 -10.51 -7.96 -38.46
N GLU A 199 -9.35 -8.51 -38.82
CA GLU A 199 -9.19 -9.92 -39.13
C GLU A 199 -8.58 -10.66 -37.94
N TRP A 200 -9.29 -11.69 -37.48
CA TRP A 200 -8.77 -12.61 -36.48
C TRP A 200 -8.03 -13.76 -37.16
N SER A 201 -6.79 -14.01 -36.75
CA SER A 201 -5.99 -15.17 -37.16
C SER A 201 -5.06 -15.58 -36.03
N LYS A 202 -4.80 -16.89 -35.89
CA LYS A 202 -3.92 -17.44 -34.86
C LYS A 202 -2.52 -16.82 -34.89
N ASP A 203 -2.03 -16.42 -36.06
CA ASP A 203 -0.70 -15.82 -36.23
C ASP A 203 -0.64 -14.32 -35.87
N ASN A 204 -1.77 -13.60 -35.99
CA ASN A 204 -1.81 -12.15 -35.79
C ASN A 204 -2.29 -11.74 -34.39
N VAL A 205 -2.99 -12.63 -33.68
CA VAL A 205 -3.65 -12.36 -32.40
C VAL A 205 -2.67 -11.93 -31.31
N GLU A 206 -1.52 -12.60 -31.17
CA GLU A 206 -0.52 -12.25 -30.15
C GLU A 206 0.04 -10.84 -30.38
N MET A 207 0.40 -10.52 -31.62
CA MET A 207 0.90 -9.19 -31.99
C MET A 207 -0.15 -8.11 -31.75
N TYR A 208 -1.41 -8.36 -32.07
CA TYR A 208 -2.48 -7.38 -31.85
C TYR A 208 -2.82 -7.20 -30.37
N ALA A 209 -2.70 -8.26 -29.57
CA ALA A 209 -2.86 -8.19 -28.13
C ALA A 209 -1.72 -7.39 -27.47
N ASP A 210 -0.47 -7.57 -27.91
CA ASP A 210 0.68 -6.81 -27.41
C ASP A 210 0.58 -5.32 -27.76
N ASP A 211 0.17 -5.01 -29.00
CA ASP A 211 -0.11 -3.63 -29.42
C ASP A 211 -1.23 -3.01 -28.56
N ALA A 212 -2.30 -3.76 -28.28
CA ALA A 212 -3.40 -3.28 -27.46
C ALA A 212 -2.98 -3.09 -25.99
N GLN A 213 -2.16 -3.98 -25.43
CA GLN A 213 -1.60 -3.87 -24.09
C GLN A 213 -0.70 -2.64 -23.96
N THR A 214 0.21 -2.45 -24.92
CA THR A 214 1.10 -1.28 -24.96
C THR A 214 0.30 0.02 -25.02
N LEU A 215 -0.77 0.06 -25.81
CA LEU A 215 -1.67 1.22 -25.88
C LEU A 215 -2.44 1.43 -24.56
N HIS A 216 -2.89 0.35 -23.92
CA HIS A 216 -3.61 0.43 -22.64
C HIS A 216 -2.70 1.01 -21.54
N GLU A 217 -1.48 0.48 -21.41
CA GLU A 217 -0.47 1.00 -20.48
C GLU A 217 -0.12 2.47 -20.76
N SER A 218 -0.06 2.85 -22.04
CA SER A 218 0.16 4.24 -22.45
C SER A 218 -0.98 5.17 -22.04
N VAL A 219 -2.24 4.74 -22.22
CA VAL A 219 -3.43 5.50 -21.77
C VAL A 219 -3.43 5.65 -20.25
N GLU A 220 -3.14 4.59 -19.50
CA GLU A 220 -3.04 4.68 -18.05
C GLU A 220 -1.91 5.61 -17.59
N ALA A 221 -0.75 5.56 -18.26
CA ALA A 221 0.35 6.48 -18.00
C ALA A 221 -0.06 7.94 -18.25
N CYS A 222 -0.85 8.20 -19.30
CA CYS A 222 -1.43 9.51 -19.55
C CYS A 222 -2.39 9.97 -18.44
N LEU A 223 -3.23 9.08 -17.91
CA LEU A 223 -4.12 9.39 -16.78
C LEU A 223 -3.33 9.72 -15.51
N ARG A 224 -2.25 8.97 -15.22
CA ARG A 224 -1.35 9.27 -14.10
C ARG A 224 -0.68 10.64 -14.28
N ARG A 225 -0.18 10.95 -15.48
CA ARG A 225 0.40 12.27 -15.80
C ARG A 225 -0.61 13.42 -15.62
N LEU A 226 -1.88 13.21 -15.97
CA LEU A 226 -2.94 14.21 -15.74
C LEU A 226 -3.16 14.48 -14.25
N GLN A 227 -3.13 13.45 -13.39
CA GLN A 227 -3.22 13.63 -11.94
C GLN A 227 -2.03 14.43 -11.40
N ASP A 228 -0.83 14.15 -11.90
CA ASP A 228 0.35 14.93 -11.58
C ASP A 228 0.19 16.39 -12.00
N PHE A 229 -0.21 16.67 -13.25
CA PHE A 229 -0.45 18.04 -13.70
C PHE A 229 -1.51 18.75 -12.86
N ALA A 230 -2.61 18.09 -12.50
CA ALA A 230 -3.64 18.67 -11.64
C ALA A 230 -3.10 19.04 -10.24
N ARG A 231 -2.22 18.21 -9.67
CA ARG A 231 -1.54 18.51 -8.41
C ARG A 231 -0.64 19.74 -8.54
N ARG A 232 0.17 19.82 -9.59
CA ARG A 232 1.09 20.95 -9.85
C ARG A 232 0.33 22.24 -10.15
N ASP A 233 -0.74 22.16 -10.94
CA ASP A 233 -1.64 23.28 -11.24
C ASP A 233 -2.25 23.88 -9.99
N ARG A 234 -2.66 23.03 -9.04
CA ARG A 234 -3.21 23.48 -7.76
C ARG A 234 -2.21 24.32 -6.96
N ILE A 235 -0.92 23.97 -7.00
CA ILE A 235 0.13 24.76 -6.32
C ILE A 235 0.26 26.15 -6.95
N PHE A 236 0.08 26.26 -8.27
CA PHE A 236 0.10 27.55 -8.97
C PHE A 236 -1.25 28.28 -8.99
N GLY A 237 -2.31 27.68 -8.43
CA GLY A 237 -3.67 28.22 -8.48
C GLY A 237 -4.29 28.19 -9.89
N TRP A 238 -3.80 27.33 -10.77
CA TRP A 238 -4.28 27.16 -12.14
C TRP A 238 -5.45 26.18 -12.20
N THR A 239 -6.31 26.34 -13.21
CA THR A 239 -7.36 25.38 -13.51
C THR A 239 -6.74 24.08 -14.04
N PRO A 240 -7.05 22.91 -13.47
CA PRO A 240 -6.58 21.63 -13.97
C PRO A 240 -6.97 21.40 -15.43
N MET A 241 -6.11 20.70 -16.17
CA MET A 241 -6.42 20.27 -17.53
C MET A 241 -7.62 19.31 -17.56
N GLU A 242 -8.47 19.44 -18.58
CA GLU A 242 -9.61 18.55 -18.75
C GLU A 242 -9.16 17.11 -19.04
N SER A 243 -9.63 16.16 -18.24
CA SER A 243 -9.34 14.73 -18.42
C SER A 243 -10.22 14.06 -19.48
N THR A 244 -11.26 14.75 -19.95
CA THR A 244 -12.33 14.20 -20.82
C THR A 244 -11.77 13.50 -22.05
N ASN A 245 -10.78 14.09 -22.71
CA ASN A 245 -10.20 13.53 -23.93
C ASN A 245 -9.52 12.18 -23.68
N VAL A 246 -8.72 12.05 -22.62
CA VAL A 246 -8.02 10.80 -22.31
C VAL A 246 -9.01 9.72 -21.83
N THR A 247 -10.03 10.09 -21.06
CA THR A 247 -11.07 9.15 -20.64
C THR A 247 -11.92 8.64 -21.82
N LEU A 248 -12.16 9.49 -22.82
CA LEU A 248 -12.83 9.06 -24.07
C LEU A 248 -11.95 8.11 -24.88
N LEU A 249 -10.64 8.36 -24.94
CA LEU A 249 -9.70 7.43 -25.59
C LEU A 249 -9.61 6.09 -24.85
N GLN A 250 -9.62 6.10 -23.52
CA GLN A 250 -9.70 4.89 -22.71
C GLN A 250 -10.97 4.10 -23.03
N ALA A 251 -12.14 4.76 -23.02
CA ALA A 251 -13.41 4.13 -23.34
C ALA A 251 -13.46 3.58 -24.79
N LEU A 252 -12.78 4.24 -25.73
CA LEU A 252 -12.64 3.76 -27.10
C LEU A 252 -11.75 2.51 -27.20
N LEU A 253 -10.65 2.47 -26.46
CA LEU A 253 -9.67 1.39 -26.48
C LEU A 253 -10.14 0.14 -25.73
N GLU A 254 -10.81 0.31 -24.59
CA GLU A 254 -11.25 -0.75 -23.68
C GLU A 254 -11.87 -1.98 -24.38
N PRO A 255 -12.87 -1.84 -25.28
CA PRO A 255 -13.43 -2.99 -25.99
C PRO A 255 -12.44 -3.72 -26.89
N TYR A 256 -11.53 -3.00 -27.56
CA TYR A 256 -10.52 -3.62 -28.44
C TYR A 256 -9.44 -4.32 -27.61
N PHE A 257 -9.02 -3.69 -26.52
CA PHE A 257 -8.08 -4.26 -25.57
C PHE A 257 -8.62 -5.57 -24.97
N ALA A 258 -9.83 -5.55 -24.44
CA ALA A 258 -10.49 -6.72 -23.90
C ALA A 258 -10.66 -7.83 -24.95
N PHE A 259 -10.98 -7.50 -26.20
CA PHE A 259 -11.13 -8.49 -27.27
C PHE A 259 -9.79 -9.18 -27.62
N TRP A 260 -8.73 -8.41 -27.88
CA TRP A 260 -7.45 -8.97 -28.30
C TRP A 260 -6.74 -9.73 -27.19
N THR A 261 -6.80 -9.25 -25.94
CA THR A 261 -6.28 -9.98 -24.78
C THR A 261 -7.02 -11.30 -24.55
N THR A 262 -8.36 -11.29 -24.62
CA THR A 262 -9.17 -12.53 -24.54
C THR A 262 -8.81 -13.50 -25.66
N SER A 263 -8.62 -12.98 -26.88
CA SER A 263 -8.23 -13.78 -28.04
C SER A 263 -6.88 -14.45 -27.82
N SER A 264 -5.89 -13.70 -27.32
CA SER A 264 -4.54 -14.20 -27.03
C SER A 264 -4.55 -15.22 -25.90
N ASP A 265 -5.29 -14.96 -24.82
CA ASP A 265 -5.47 -15.89 -23.72
C ASP A 265 -6.13 -17.18 -24.18
N PHE A 266 -7.12 -17.10 -25.08
CA PHE A 266 -7.77 -18.25 -25.68
C PHE A 266 -6.79 -19.05 -26.54
N THR A 267 -6.06 -18.43 -27.47
CA THR A 267 -5.13 -19.15 -28.37
C THR A 267 -3.98 -19.80 -27.60
N THR A 268 -3.38 -19.10 -26.64
CA THR A 268 -2.29 -19.62 -25.81
C THR A 268 -2.77 -20.74 -24.89
N SER A 269 -3.91 -20.56 -24.22
CA SER A 269 -4.47 -21.58 -23.31
C SER A 269 -4.91 -22.82 -24.08
N THR A 270 -5.61 -22.68 -25.21
CA THR A 270 -6.05 -23.82 -26.02
C THR A 270 -4.87 -24.59 -26.62
N THR A 271 -3.82 -23.89 -27.07
CA THR A 271 -2.56 -24.52 -27.55
C THR A 271 -1.82 -25.24 -26.43
N THR A 272 -1.87 -24.71 -25.21
CA THR A 272 -1.24 -25.36 -24.05
C THR A 272 -2.03 -26.59 -23.63
N TRP A 273 -3.35 -26.46 -23.49
CA TRP A 273 -4.24 -27.55 -23.09
C TRP A 273 -4.29 -28.66 -24.12
N SER A 274 -4.19 -28.34 -25.41
CA SER A 274 -4.16 -29.35 -26.47
C SER A 274 -2.91 -30.22 -26.46
N LYS A 275 -1.81 -29.75 -25.84
CA LYS A 275 -0.53 -30.48 -25.71
C LYS A 275 -0.30 -31.06 -24.31
N THR A 276 -1.12 -30.68 -23.34
CA THR A 276 -0.97 -31.13 -21.95
C THR A 276 -1.67 -32.48 -21.78
N PRO A 277 -1.00 -33.49 -21.20
CA PRO A 277 -1.65 -34.77 -20.85
C PRO A 277 -2.82 -34.55 -19.90
N PHE A 278 -3.91 -35.30 -20.07
CA PHE A 278 -5.14 -35.12 -19.29
C PHE A 278 -4.96 -35.22 -17.78
N GLU A 279 -4.01 -36.04 -17.30
CA GLU A 279 -3.72 -36.19 -15.87
C GLU A 279 -3.26 -34.90 -15.20
N GLN A 280 -2.60 -34.00 -15.96
CA GLN A 280 -2.09 -32.73 -15.46
C GLN A 280 -3.07 -31.58 -15.69
N LEU A 281 -4.18 -31.83 -16.41
CA LEU A 281 -5.14 -30.81 -16.80
C LEU A 281 -6.26 -30.68 -15.76
N ALA A 282 -6.32 -29.54 -15.08
CA ALA A 282 -7.43 -29.24 -14.17
C ALA A 282 -8.68 -28.80 -14.95
N ALA A 283 -9.61 -29.72 -15.26
CA ALA A 283 -10.81 -29.36 -16.04
C ALA A 283 -11.68 -28.29 -15.38
N LYS A 284 -11.67 -28.16 -14.05
CA LYS A 284 -12.39 -27.08 -13.36
C LYS A 284 -11.89 -25.71 -13.83
N ASP A 285 -10.59 -25.55 -14.01
CA ASP A 285 -9.98 -24.29 -14.44
C ASP A 285 -10.29 -24.03 -15.92
N VAL A 286 -10.26 -25.07 -16.74
CA VAL A 286 -10.65 -25.00 -18.17
C VAL A 286 -12.11 -24.55 -18.30
N VAL A 287 -13.06 -25.19 -17.62
CA VAL A 287 -14.49 -24.84 -17.64
C VAL A 287 -14.70 -23.40 -17.18
N THR A 288 -14.02 -22.99 -16.10
CA THR A 288 -14.13 -21.64 -15.55
C THR A 288 -13.63 -20.59 -16.54
N LYS A 289 -12.48 -20.83 -17.19
CA LYS A 289 -11.93 -19.92 -18.20
C LYS A 289 -12.81 -19.84 -19.44
N VAL A 290 -13.30 -20.96 -19.95
CA VAL A 290 -14.20 -20.98 -21.13
C VAL A 290 -15.48 -20.20 -20.85
N ALA A 291 -16.09 -20.37 -19.67
CA ALA A 291 -17.26 -19.60 -19.26
C ALA A 291 -16.96 -18.10 -19.15
N ALA A 292 -15.77 -17.73 -18.66
CA ALA A 292 -15.34 -16.33 -18.58
C ALA A 292 -15.19 -15.71 -19.99
N TRP A 293 -14.54 -16.41 -20.92
CA TRP A 293 -14.40 -15.95 -22.31
C TRP A 293 -15.75 -15.79 -23.01
N GLN A 294 -16.69 -16.73 -22.82
CA GLN A 294 -18.05 -16.61 -23.35
C GLN A 294 -18.79 -15.39 -22.79
N ALA A 295 -18.70 -15.15 -21.49
CA ALA A 295 -19.31 -13.99 -20.85
C ALA A 295 -18.70 -12.68 -21.38
N GLN A 296 -17.38 -12.63 -21.52
CA GLN A 296 -16.66 -11.48 -22.03
C GLN A 296 -17.02 -11.18 -23.49
N LEU A 297 -17.08 -12.19 -24.36
CA LEU A 297 -17.50 -12.00 -25.75
C LEU A 297 -18.94 -11.51 -25.87
N ARG A 298 -19.85 -11.98 -25.01
CA ARG A 298 -21.22 -11.49 -24.96
C ARG A 298 -21.27 -9.99 -24.58
N VAL A 299 -20.48 -9.58 -23.59
CA VAL A 299 -20.38 -8.18 -23.18
C VAL A 299 -19.81 -7.32 -24.32
N LEU A 300 -18.73 -7.76 -24.95
CA LEU A 300 -18.10 -7.08 -26.07
C LEU A 300 -19.06 -6.91 -27.25
N THR A 301 -19.81 -7.95 -27.59
CA THR A 301 -20.80 -7.89 -28.68
C THR A 301 -21.86 -6.80 -28.43
N VAL A 302 -22.26 -6.60 -27.18
CA VAL A 302 -23.20 -5.53 -26.79
C VAL A 302 -22.54 -4.16 -26.81
N GLN A 303 -21.32 -4.04 -26.26
CA GLN A 303 -20.59 -2.78 -26.14
C GLN A 303 -20.16 -2.19 -27.49
N LEU A 304 -19.60 -3.02 -28.38
CA LEU A 304 -19.16 -2.56 -29.70
C LEU A 304 -20.33 -2.34 -30.67
N GLY A 305 -21.48 -2.97 -30.42
CA GLY A 305 -22.66 -2.89 -31.27
C GLY A 305 -22.45 -3.49 -32.68
N LYS A 306 -23.55 -3.55 -33.45
CA LYS A 306 -23.57 -4.24 -34.76
C LYS A 306 -22.77 -3.55 -35.88
N GLN A 307 -22.37 -2.30 -35.70
CA GLN A 307 -21.66 -1.51 -36.72
C GLN A 307 -20.14 -1.48 -36.52
N SER A 308 -19.62 -2.20 -35.52
CA SER A 308 -18.18 -2.23 -35.28
C SER A 308 -17.44 -3.02 -36.35
N THR A 309 -16.24 -2.53 -36.68
CA THR A 309 -15.29 -3.16 -37.59
C THR A 309 -14.75 -4.50 -37.05
N LEU A 310 -14.83 -4.75 -35.74
CA LEU A 310 -14.41 -6.01 -35.10
C LEU A 310 -15.45 -7.14 -35.16
N GLN A 311 -16.67 -6.89 -35.65
CA GLN A 311 -17.72 -7.93 -35.70
C GLN A 311 -17.29 -9.22 -36.44
N PRO A 312 -16.57 -9.17 -37.57
CA PRO A 312 -16.05 -10.38 -38.21
C PRO A 312 -15.09 -11.16 -37.32
N ALA A 313 -14.13 -10.49 -36.67
CA ALA A 313 -13.20 -11.11 -35.73
C ALA A 313 -13.91 -11.73 -34.53
N ILE A 314 -14.92 -11.06 -33.98
CA ILE A 314 -15.75 -11.57 -32.88
C ILE A 314 -16.49 -12.84 -33.32
N ALA A 315 -17.08 -12.86 -34.52
CA ALA A 315 -17.75 -14.03 -35.05
C ALA A 315 -16.80 -15.21 -35.26
N THR A 316 -15.59 -14.97 -35.77
CA THR A 316 -14.56 -16.01 -35.93
C THR A 316 -14.12 -16.57 -34.58
N LEU A 317 -13.85 -15.72 -33.58
CA LEU A 317 -13.49 -16.18 -32.25
C LEU A 317 -14.63 -16.95 -31.58
N HIS A 318 -15.89 -16.51 -31.77
CA HIS A 318 -17.06 -17.27 -31.33
C HIS A 318 -17.11 -18.67 -31.95
N ALA A 319 -16.88 -18.78 -33.27
CA ALA A 319 -16.87 -20.07 -33.95
C ALA A 319 -15.74 -20.99 -33.47
N GLU A 320 -14.53 -20.46 -33.24
CA GLU A 320 -13.40 -21.23 -32.69
C GLU A 320 -13.66 -21.64 -31.23
N LEU A 321 -14.27 -20.77 -30.43
CA LEU A 321 -14.65 -21.09 -29.05
C LEU A 321 -15.74 -22.16 -29.01
N ASP A 322 -16.74 -22.08 -29.89
CA ASP A 322 -17.80 -23.09 -30.00
C ASP A 322 -17.21 -24.43 -30.47
N ALA A 323 -16.29 -24.43 -31.44
CA ALA A 323 -15.56 -25.62 -31.87
C ALA A 323 -14.75 -26.25 -30.72
N PHE A 324 -14.11 -25.43 -29.87
CA PHE A 324 -13.43 -25.92 -28.68
C PHE A 324 -14.43 -26.47 -27.63
N CYS A 325 -15.58 -25.82 -27.46
CA CYS A 325 -16.65 -26.27 -26.56
C CYS A 325 -17.20 -27.65 -26.93
N VAL A 326 -17.19 -28.03 -28.20
CA VAL A 326 -17.59 -29.39 -28.64
C VAL A 326 -16.68 -30.46 -28.02
N GLY A 327 -15.39 -30.16 -27.79
CA GLY A 327 -14.44 -31.05 -27.13
C GLY A 327 -14.45 -31.00 -25.58
N MET A 328 -15.12 -30.02 -24.98
CA MET A 328 -15.15 -29.83 -23.52
C MET A 328 -15.71 -31.02 -22.73
N PRO A 329 -16.76 -31.73 -23.19
CA PRO A 329 -17.21 -32.93 -22.50
C PRO A 329 -16.10 -33.96 -22.33
N ILE A 330 -15.19 -34.11 -23.31
CA ILE A 330 -14.08 -35.06 -23.25
C ILE A 330 -13.06 -34.63 -22.20
N VAL A 331 -12.73 -33.34 -22.17
CA VAL A 331 -11.87 -32.75 -21.14
C VAL A 331 -12.45 -32.99 -19.74
N HIS A 332 -13.76 -32.81 -19.58
CA HIS A 332 -14.45 -33.07 -18.31
C HIS A 332 -14.40 -34.57 -17.93
N MET A 333 -14.70 -35.45 -18.89
CA MET A 333 -14.66 -36.91 -18.67
C MET A 333 -13.29 -37.37 -18.19
N ALA A 334 -12.22 -36.83 -18.79
CA ALA A 334 -10.85 -37.18 -18.45
C ALA A 334 -10.39 -36.64 -17.09
N ALA A 335 -10.70 -35.38 -16.79
CA ALA A 335 -10.26 -34.75 -15.55
C ALA A 335 -11.06 -35.15 -14.31
N THR A 336 -12.21 -35.80 -14.46
CA THR A 336 -12.99 -36.29 -13.30
C THR A 336 -12.22 -37.37 -12.52
N GLY A 337 -11.20 -37.99 -13.13
CA GLY A 337 -10.39 -39.04 -12.51
C GLY A 337 -11.13 -40.37 -12.28
N ALA A 338 -12.40 -40.45 -12.67
CA ALA A 338 -13.21 -41.66 -12.60
C ALA A 338 -12.82 -42.68 -13.70
N MET A 339 -12.31 -42.19 -14.83
CA MET A 339 -11.91 -43.04 -15.97
C MET A 339 -10.52 -43.64 -15.71
N LYS A 340 -10.43 -44.98 -15.69
CA LYS A 340 -9.20 -45.77 -15.53
C LYS A 340 -8.79 -46.38 -16.87
N GLY A 341 -7.59 -46.97 -16.95
CA GLY A 341 -7.07 -47.61 -18.18
C GLY A 341 -8.11 -48.47 -18.91
N ARG A 342 -8.80 -49.37 -18.19
CA ARG A 342 -9.90 -50.21 -18.72
C ARG A 342 -11.04 -49.46 -19.42
N HIS A 343 -11.41 -48.26 -18.93
CA HIS A 343 -12.49 -47.46 -19.53
C HIS A 343 -12.01 -46.80 -20.82
N TRP A 344 -10.74 -46.36 -20.83
CA TRP A 344 -10.13 -45.80 -22.02
C TRP A 344 -9.87 -46.85 -23.09
N GLU A 345 -9.46 -48.06 -22.72
CA GLU A 345 -9.35 -49.20 -23.65
C GLU A 345 -10.67 -49.44 -24.38
N THR A 346 -11.81 -49.47 -23.68
CA THR A 346 -13.12 -49.65 -24.35
C THR A 346 -13.48 -48.52 -25.30
N ILE A 347 -13.00 -47.29 -25.05
CA ILE A 347 -13.22 -46.15 -25.94
C ILE A 347 -12.26 -46.20 -27.12
N VAL A 348 -10.99 -46.55 -26.87
CA VAL A 348 -9.93 -46.65 -27.88
C VAL A 348 -10.19 -47.83 -28.83
N ASP A 349 -10.73 -48.96 -28.37
CA ASP A 349 -11.08 -50.10 -29.23
C ASP A 349 -12.13 -49.76 -30.30
N LEU A 350 -12.94 -48.72 -30.05
CA LEU A 350 -13.94 -48.21 -30.98
C LEU A 350 -13.41 -47.10 -31.89
N LEU A 351 -12.24 -46.54 -31.57
CA LEU A 351 -11.57 -45.50 -32.33
C LEU A 351 -10.41 -46.14 -33.12
N ASP A 352 -10.17 -45.73 -34.36
CA ASP A 352 -9.03 -46.23 -35.15
C ASP A 352 -7.72 -45.52 -34.71
N VAL A 353 -7.50 -45.44 -33.39
CA VAL A 353 -6.38 -44.73 -32.75
C VAL A 353 -5.39 -45.78 -32.24
N ASP A 354 -4.11 -45.58 -32.55
CA ASP A 354 -3.04 -46.51 -32.16
C ASP A 354 -3.05 -46.81 -30.65
N ALA A 355 -3.36 -48.07 -30.30
CA ALA A 355 -3.40 -48.60 -28.93
C ALA A 355 -2.06 -48.50 -28.15
N ARG A 356 -1.00 -47.96 -28.77
CA ARG A 356 0.34 -47.79 -28.19
C ARG A 356 0.46 -46.63 -27.20
N LEU A 357 -0.58 -45.81 -27.06
CA LEU A 357 -0.62 -44.61 -26.22
C LEU A 357 -1.14 -44.88 -24.79
N ILE A 358 -1.61 -46.10 -24.50
CA ILE A 358 -1.88 -46.60 -23.13
C ILE A 358 -0.63 -47.34 -22.66
N GLN A 359 0.27 -46.70 -21.93
CA GLN A 359 1.43 -47.38 -21.30
C GLN A 359 1.35 -47.23 -19.77
N ASP A 360 1.43 -48.35 -19.05
CA ASP A 360 1.51 -48.42 -17.59
C ASP A 360 0.45 -47.58 -16.83
N ASP A 361 -0.83 -47.74 -17.17
CA ASP A 361 -1.95 -47.02 -16.54
C ASP A 361 -1.89 -45.48 -16.63
N ARG A 362 -0.94 -44.92 -17.38
CA ARG A 362 -0.79 -43.48 -17.60
C ARG A 362 -1.38 -43.05 -18.93
N LEU A 363 -2.28 -42.07 -18.87
CA LEU A 363 -2.93 -41.51 -20.04
C LEU A 363 -2.01 -40.46 -20.65
N LEU A 364 -1.18 -40.88 -21.59
CA LEU A 364 -0.32 -39.98 -22.39
C LEU A 364 -1.05 -39.32 -23.55
N PHE A 365 -2.36 -39.56 -23.72
CA PHE A 365 -3.15 -38.92 -24.76
C PHE A 365 -3.31 -37.42 -24.50
N THR A 366 -3.19 -36.64 -25.56
CA THR A 366 -3.56 -35.22 -25.56
C THR A 366 -4.93 -35.02 -26.19
N LEU A 367 -5.53 -33.83 -26.01
CA LEU A 367 -6.81 -33.49 -26.64
C LEU A 367 -6.71 -33.53 -28.17
N ASP A 368 -5.56 -33.15 -28.74
CA ASP A 368 -5.35 -33.18 -30.19
C ASP A 368 -5.38 -34.61 -30.74
N ASP A 369 -4.82 -35.58 -30.02
CA ASP A 369 -4.81 -36.99 -30.42
C ASP A 369 -6.22 -37.59 -30.46
N LEU A 370 -7.04 -37.30 -29.44
CA LEU A 370 -8.42 -37.80 -29.38
C LEU A 370 -9.33 -37.15 -30.43
N VAL A 371 -9.18 -35.85 -30.66
CA VAL A 371 -9.95 -35.13 -31.69
C VAL A 371 -9.58 -35.64 -33.08
N ARG A 372 -8.29 -35.85 -33.38
CA ARG A 372 -7.84 -36.49 -34.65
C ARG A 372 -8.36 -37.91 -34.81
N GLY A 373 -8.47 -38.65 -33.71
CA GLY A 373 -9.06 -39.99 -33.66
C GLY A 373 -10.56 -40.06 -33.93
N GLY A 374 -11.24 -38.92 -34.11
CA GLY A 374 -12.66 -38.89 -34.44
C GLY A 374 -13.60 -39.14 -33.26
N ILE A 375 -13.14 -38.90 -32.02
CA ILE A 375 -13.93 -39.14 -30.79
C ILE A 375 -15.29 -38.41 -30.77
N LEU A 376 -15.43 -37.32 -31.53
CA LEU A 376 -16.70 -36.59 -31.65
C LEU A 376 -17.82 -37.44 -32.26
N SER A 377 -17.49 -38.43 -33.09
CA SER A 377 -18.47 -39.37 -33.67
C SER A 377 -18.96 -40.43 -32.68
N VAL A 378 -18.20 -40.67 -31.61
CA VAL A 378 -18.46 -41.70 -30.58
C VAL A 378 -18.79 -41.04 -29.23
N LEU A 379 -19.07 -39.73 -29.20
CA LEU A 379 -19.24 -38.95 -27.97
C LEU A 379 -20.34 -39.49 -27.05
N GLU A 380 -21.47 -39.95 -27.61
CA GLU A 380 -22.59 -40.51 -26.83
C GLU A 380 -22.20 -41.83 -26.15
N PHE A 381 -21.43 -42.67 -26.84
CA PHE A 381 -20.90 -43.90 -26.25
C PHE A 381 -19.84 -43.60 -25.18
N ALA A 382 -18.90 -42.69 -25.47
CA ALA A 382 -17.90 -42.25 -24.50
C ALA A 382 -18.57 -41.68 -23.23
N HIS A 383 -19.68 -40.94 -23.38
CA HIS A 383 -20.47 -40.45 -22.26
C HIS A 383 -21.08 -41.59 -21.44
N ASN A 384 -21.64 -42.63 -22.09
CA ASN A 384 -22.18 -43.79 -21.39
C ASN A 384 -21.11 -44.56 -20.60
N VAL A 385 -19.92 -44.75 -21.19
CA VAL A 385 -18.77 -45.34 -20.49
C VAL A 385 -18.35 -44.47 -19.32
N HIS A 386 -18.30 -43.15 -19.49
CA HIS A 386 -18.00 -42.23 -18.40
C HIS A 386 -19.02 -42.28 -17.27
N GLN A 387 -20.33 -42.34 -17.56
CA GLN A 387 -21.37 -42.49 -16.53
C GLN A 387 -21.24 -43.80 -15.77
N LYS A 388 -20.81 -44.88 -16.43
CA LYS A 388 -20.48 -46.14 -15.75
C LYS A 388 -19.26 -45.97 -14.84
N ALA A 389 -18.17 -45.41 -15.36
CA ALA A 389 -16.97 -45.14 -14.60
C ALA A 389 -17.22 -44.22 -13.39
N LEU A 390 -18.11 -43.23 -13.51
CA LEU A 390 -18.48 -42.35 -12.41
C LEU A 390 -19.19 -43.10 -11.29
N ARG A 391 -20.11 -44.02 -11.62
CA ARG A 391 -20.76 -44.90 -10.64
C ARG A 391 -19.75 -45.81 -9.96
N GLU A 392 -18.84 -46.42 -10.72
CA GLU A 392 -17.75 -47.22 -10.16
C GLU A 392 -16.87 -46.40 -9.20
N PHE A 393 -16.51 -45.18 -9.58
CA PHE A 393 -15.69 -44.28 -8.75
C PHE A 393 -16.40 -43.85 -7.46
N GLN A 394 -17.71 -43.61 -7.51
CA GLN A 394 -18.51 -43.32 -6.32
C GLN A 394 -18.55 -44.51 -5.36
N LEU A 395 -18.69 -45.73 -5.89
CA LEU A 395 -18.61 -46.95 -5.09
C LEU A 395 -17.21 -47.12 -4.48
N GLU A 396 -16.15 -46.87 -5.24
CA GLU A 396 -14.77 -46.91 -4.72
C GLU A 396 -14.54 -45.89 -3.59
N GLN A 397 -14.98 -44.64 -3.76
CA GLN A 397 -14.89 -43.62 -2.73
C GLN A 397 -15.70 -43.98 -1.49
N CYS A 398 -16.89 -44.56 -1.66
CA CYS A 398 -17.69 -45.06 -0.55
C CYS A 398 -16.93 -46.15 0.22
N LEU A 399 -16.36 -47.15 -0.47
CA LEU A 399 -15.57 -48.21 0.16
C LEU A 399 -14.34 -47.65 0.89
N GLN A 400 -13.63 -46.67 0.30
CA GLN A 400 -12.49 -46.02 0.94
C GLN A 400 -12.91 -45.22 2.18
N THR A 401 -14.07 -44.56 2.15
CA THR A 401 -14.62 -43.84 3.31
C THR A 401 -14.97 -44.82 4.42
N LEU A 402 -15.64 -45.92 4.08
CA LEU A 402 -15.94 -47.00 5.03
C LEU A 402 -14.66 -47.52 5.70
N LYS A 403 -13.61 -47.83 4.92
CA LYS A 403 -12.30 -48.26 5.44
C LYS A 403 -11.66 -47.18 6.33
N LYS A 404 -11.73 -45.91 5.95
CA LYS A 404 -11.15 -44.79 6.71
C LYS A 404 -11.87 -44.54 8.04
N ASP A 405 -13.16 -44.81 8.14
CA ASP A 405 -13.89 -44.67 9.39
C ASP A 405 -13.39 -45.64 10.47
N TRP A 406 -12.85 -46.80 10.09
CA TRP A 406 -12.17 -47.72 11.01
C TRP A 406 -10.81 -47.23 11.52
N CYS A 407 -10.22 -46.22 10.89
CA CYS A 407 -9.00 -45.59 11.40
C CYS A 407 -9.29 -44.62 12.56
N LYS A 408 -10.56 -44.34 12.87
CA LYS A 408 -10.95 -43.51 14.02
C LYS A 408 -11.03 -44.40 15.27
N SER A 409 -10.67 -43.85 16.43
CA SER A 409 -10.75 -44.60 17.70
C SER A 409 -12.22 -44.76 18.12
N VAL A 410 -12.75 -45.99 18.00
CA VAL A 410 -14.15 -46.32 18.35
C VAL A 410 -14.29 -46.97 19.72
N VAL A 411 -13.20 -47.52 20.28
CA VAL A 411 -13.25 -48.32 21.50
C VAL A 411 -12.63 -47.56 22.68
N HIS A 412 -13.41 -47.37 23.74
CA HIS A 412 -12.95 -46.81 25.00
C HIS A 412 -12.60 -47.93 25.98
N VAL A 413 -11.45 -47.79 26.64
CA VAL A 413 -10.96 -48.77 27.61
C VAL A 413 -10.85 -48.10 28.97
N ASP A 414 -11.62 -48.60 29.94
CA ASP A 414 -11.60 -48.11 31.31
C ASP A 414 -10.82 -49.04 32.23
N LYS A 415 -10.21 -48.48 33.28
CA LYS A 415 -9.51 -49.27 34.29
C LYS A 415 -10.54 -49.96 35.20
N TYR A 416 -10.45 -51.28 35.32
CA TYR A 416 -11.29 -52.03 36.24
C TYR A 416 -10.87 -51.72 37.69
N LEU A 417 -11.81 -51.30 38.52
CA LEU A 417 -11.50 -50.79 39.86
C LEU A 417 -11.04 -51.89 40.86
N LEU A 418 -11.33 -53.16 40.58
CA LEU A 418 -11.14 -54.28 41.51
C LEU A 418 -9.92 -55.18 41.18
N LYS A 419 -9.30 -55.01 40.01
CA LYS A 419 -8.04 -55.65 39.60
C LYS A 419 -7.26 -54.67 38.74
N ASP A 420 -5.94 -54.71 38.74
CA ASP A 420 -5.06 -53.85 37.91
C ASP A 420 -5.11 -54.26 36.41
N THR A 421 -6.33 -54.32 35.87
CA THR A 421 -6.67 -54.76 34.53
C THR A 421 -7.60 -53.73 33.88
N TYR A 422 -7.55 -53.63 32.57
CA TYR A 422 -8.37 -52.72 31.79
C TYR A 422 -9.53 -53.48 31.14
N VAL A 423 -10.74 -52.93 31.17
CA VAL A 423 -11.94 -53.50 30.57
C VAL A 423 -12.41 -52.57 29.48
N VAL A 424 -12.74 -53.14 28.33
CA VAL A 424 -13.37 -52.41 27.23
C VAL A 424 -14.79 -52.04 27.64
N VAL A 425 -15.11 -50.75 27.64
CA VAL A 425 -16.44 -50.22 27.99
C VAL A 425 -17.06 -49.63 26.73
N ASN A 426 -18.38 -49.82 26.59
CA ASN A 426 -19.19 -49.28 25.49
C ASN A 426 -18.88 -49.89 24.10
N PHE A 427 -19.24 -51.17 23.93
CA PHE A 427 -19.13 -51.89 22.64
C PHE A 427 -20.31 -51.61 21.68
N ALA A 428 -21.41 -51.04 22.16
CA ALA A 428 -22.62 -50.80 21.38
C ALA A 428 -22.42 -49.89 20.14
N PRO A 429 -21.62 -48.81 20.19
CA PRO A 429 -21.34 -47.98 19.01
C PRO A 429 -20.55 -48.71 17.93
N LEU A 430 -19.64 -49.63 18.32
CA LEU A 430 -18.88 -50.43 17.37
C LEU A 430 -19.81 -51.41 16.64
N LEU A 431 -20.71 -52.08 17.36
CA LEU A 431 -21.71 -52.97 16.75
C LEU A 431 -22.64 -52.24 15.80
N ALA A 432 -23.17 -51.07 16.20
CA ALA A 432 -24.01 -50.25 15.33
C ALA A 432 -23.27 -49.82 14.05
N MET A 433 -21.99 -49.41 14.17
CA MET A 433 -21.15 -49.09 13.02
C MET A 433 -20.94 -50.32 12.11
N VAL A 434 -20.67 -51.51 12.67
CA VAL A 434 -20.51 -52.74 11.89
C VAL A 434 -21.79 -53.06 11.14
N ASP A 435 -22.95 -53.04 11.80
CA ASP A 435 -24.24 -53.35 11.18
C ASP A 435 -24.59 -52.35 10.05
N ASP A 436 -24.40 -51.05 10.28
CA ASP A 436 -24.64 -49.99 9.28
C ASP A 436 -23.72 -50.14 8.06
N GLN A 437 -22.42 -50.41 8.30
CA GLN A 437 -21.48 -50.65 7.21
C GLN A 437 -21.79 -51.96 6.47
N LEU A 438 -22.28 -53.00 7.16
CA LEU A 438 -22.69 -54.26 6.55
C LEU A 438 -23.86 -54.04 5.58
N ILE A 439 -24.87 -53.26 5.99
CA ILE A 439 -26.01 -52.88 5.14
C ILE A 439 -25.50 -52.14 3.89
N THR A 440 -24.58 -51.20 4.08
CA THR A 440 -24.01 -50.43 2.97
C THR A 440 -23.22 -51.33 2.01
N ILE A 441 -22.42 -52.28 2.51
CA ILE A 441 -21.74 -53.27 1.67
C ILE A 441 -22.72 -54.16 0.91
N TYR A 442 -23.81 -54.60 1.53
CA TYR A 442 -24.83 -55.39 0.84
C TYR A 442 -25.51 -54.60 -0.28
N GLN A 443 -25.79 -53.32 -0.04
CA GLN A 443 -26.30 -52.41 -1.06
C GLN A 443 -25.28 -52.20 -2.18
N MET A 444 -24.01 -51.97 -1.84
CA MET A 444 -22.93 -51.85 -2.82
C MET A 444 -22.88 -53.10 -3.68
N ARG A 445 -22.78 -54.31 -3.10
CA ARG A 445 -22.73 -55.59 -3.83
C ARG A 445 -23.95 -55.88 -4.73
N SER A 446 -25.09 -55.24 -4.46
CA SER A 446 -26.28 -55.36 -5.31
C SER A 446 -26.25 -54.49 -6.56
N SER A 447 -25.29 -53.55 -6.65
CA SER A 447 -25.08 -52.73 -7.85
C SER A 447 -24.36 -53.52 -8.94
N ASP A 448 -24.83 -53.38 -10.18
CA ASP A 448 -24.23 -54.02 -11.36
C ASP A 448 -22.81 -53.48 -11.69
N ASP A 449 -22.43 -52.31 -11.16
CA ASP A 449 -21.15 -51.65 -11.43
C ASP A 449 -20.03 -52.07 -10.44
N VAL A 450 -20.25 -53.10 -9.63
CA VAL A 450 -19.31 -53.53 -8.57
C VAL A 450 -18.23 -54.46 -9.07
N ASP A 451 -18.42 -55.07 -10.23
CA ASP A 451 -17.53 -56.11 -10.76
C ASP A 451 -16.03 -55.82 -10.63
N PRO A 452 -15.49 -54.62 -10.93
CA PRO A 452 -14.05 -54.34 -10.78
C PRO A 452 -13.58 -54.21 -9.33
N ILE A 453 -14.46 -53.94 -8.37
CA ILE A 453 -14.13 -53.80 -6.94
C ILE A 453 -14.70 -54.95 -6.07
N LYS A 454 -15.33 -55.94 -6.69
CA LYS A 454 -16.04 -57.03 -6.02
C LYS A 454 -15.13 -57.82 -5.08
N ALA A 455 -13.87 -58.04 -5.47
CA ALA A 455 -12.88 -58.71 -4.64
C ALA A 455 -12.61 -57.94 -3.33
N ASP A 456 -12.38 -56.63 -3.44
CA ASP A 456 -12.12 -55.75 -2.29
C ASP A 456 -13.34 -55.61 -1.37
N VAL A 457 -14.54 -55.52 -1.95
CA VAL A 457 -15.81 -55.45 -1.22
C VAL A 457 -16.06 -56.77 -0.48
N ASP A 458 -15.81 -57.91 -1.12
CA ASP A 458 -15.98 -59.22 -0.51
C ASP A 458 -14.95 -59.50 0.59
N GLU A 459 -13.69 -59.08 0.40
CA GLU A 459 -12.68 -59.15 1.45
C GLU A 459 -13.07 -58.27 2.66
N TRP A 460 -13.53 -57.05 2.41
CA TRP A 460 -13.97 -56.15 3.46
C TRP A 460 -15.21 -56.69 4.19
N LYS A 461 -16.15 -57.30 3.47
CA LYS A 461 -17.30 -58.00 4.04
C LYS A 461 -16.88 -59.13 4.97
N VAL A 462 -15.92 -59.97 4.57
CA VAL A 462 -15.42 -61.06 5.42
C VAL A 462 -14.79 -60.51 6.70
N LYS A 463 -14.03 -59.41 6.59
CA LYS A 463 -13.46 -58.73 7.77
C LYS A 463 -14.55 -58.21 8.72
N LEU A 464 -15.59 -57.56 8.19
CA LEU A 464 -16.72 -57.08 8.99
C LEU A 464 -17.48 -58.21 9.68
N LEU A 465 -17.73 -59.33 8.97
CA LEU A 465 -18.38 -60.52 9.52
C LEU A 465 -17.54 -61.24 10.57
N TYR A 466 -16.21 -61.13 10.52
CA TYR A 466 -15.33 -61.67 11.54
C TYR A 466 -15.29 -60.80 12.80
N THR A 467 -15.46 -59.48 12.66
CA THR A 467 -15.56 -58.54 13.78
C THR A 467 -16.93 -58.50 14.46
N GLN A 468 -17.98 -58.92 13.76
CA GLN A 468 -19.32 -59.14 14.30
C GLN A 468 -19.34 -60.41 15.17
#